data_AF-A0A2S8EV36-F1
#
_entry.id   AF-A0A2S8EV36-F1
#
_cell.length_a   1.000
_cell.length_b   1.000
_cell.length_c   1.000
_cell.angle_alpha   90.00
_cell.angle_beta   90.00
_cell.angle_gamma   90.00
#
_symmetry.space_group_name_H-M   'P 1'
#
loop_
_entity.id
_entity.type
_entity.pdbx_description
1 polymer ?
#
loop_
_entity_poly.entity_id
_entity_poly.type
_entity_poly.pdbx_seq_one_letter_code
_entity_poly.pdbx_strand_id
1 'polypeptide(L)'
;MSDDIAELERRITEALERIARGVDSGRGRAAAPPPQPQPPEPAGGATADEVRALREALEAERAAKEKLKERVNAVRQRQETGVTQLERRIARMTEQIDVQGLELQRLKKANAQLVAANRALMEGGDPEGAARRAETAELEALRAERRAEMAEMEAILSALAPLVPEEAAHG
;
A
#
# COMPACT_ATOMS: atom_id res chain seq x y z
N MET A 1 -41.33 -6.41 0.52
CA MET A 1 -41.33 -5.81 -0.83
C MET A 1 -42.44 -4.77 -1.02
N SER A 2 -43.68 -4.98 -0.55
CA SER A 2 -44.72 -3.94 -0.62
C SER A 2 -44.52 -2.79 0.39
N ASP A 3 -43.96 -3.08 1.58
CA ASP A 3 -43.71 -2.05 2.60
C ASP A 3 -42.60 -1.06 2.21
N ASP A 4 -41.57 -1.51 1.51
CA ASP A 4 -40.45 -0.65 1.05
C ASP A 4 -40.92 0.39 0.04
N ILE A 5 -41.91 0.03 -0.79
CA ILE A 5 -42.51 0.93 -1.78
C ILE A 5 -43.36 2.00 -1.07
N ALA A 6 -44.16 1.60 -0.07
CA ALA A 6 -44.97 2.53 0.72
C ALA A 6 -44.10 3.54 1.49
N GLU A 7 -42.94 3.12 2.01
CA GLU A 7 -41.99 4.02 2.66
C GLU A 7 -41.36 5.02 1.67
N LEU A 8 -40.99 4.56 0.48
CA LEU A 8 -40.47 5.42 -0.58
C LEU A 8 -41.51 6.45 -1.06
N GLU A 9 -42.77 6.04 -1.24
CA GLU A 9 -43.87 6.94 -1.60
C GLU A 9 -44.12 8.00 -0.53
N ARG A 10 -44.06 7.63 0.75
CA ARG A 10 -44.19 8.58 1.86
C ARG A 10 -43.05 9.60 1.86
N ARG A 11 -41.81 9.17 1.68
CA ARG A 11 -40.62 10.05 1.62
C ARG A 11 -40.64 10.97 0.41
N ILE A 12 -41.11 10.49 -0.75
CA ILE A 12 -41.26 11.32 -1.95
C ILE A 12 -42.33 12.39 -1.73
N THR A 13 -43.47 12.03 -1.15
CA THR A 13 -44.55 12.98 -0.85
C THR A 13 -44.09 14.07 0.13
N GLU A 14 -43.40 13.69 1.21
CA GLU A 14 -42.81 14.64 2.17
C GLU A 14 -41.77 15.58 1.52
N ALA A 15 -40.98 15.07 0.57
CA ALA A 15 -39.99 15.86 -0.16
C ALA A 15 -40.65 16.86 -1.12
N LEU A 16 -41.71 16.45 -1.83
CA LEU A 16 -42.47 17.29 -2.74
C LEU A 16 -43.22 18.40 -2.00
N GLU A 17 -43.82 18.12 -0.84
CA GLU A 17 -44.44 19.14 0.01
C GLU A 17 -43.45 20.16 0.56
N ARG A 18 -42.20 19.75 0.82
CA ARG A 18 -41.13 20.65 1.24
C ARG A 18 -40.71 21.60 0.11
N ILE A 19 -40.65 21.10 -1.13
CA ILE A 19 -40.34 21.90 -2.32
C ILE A 19 -41.49 22.87 -2.63
N ALA A 20 -42.74 22.40 -2.58
CA ALA A 20 -43.92 23.24 -2.79
C ALA A 20 -43.95 24.42 -1.81
N ARG A 21 -43.73 24.16 -0.50
CA ARG A 21 -43.61 25.22 0.52
C ARG A 21 -42.42 26.16 0.25
N GLY A 22 -41.29 25.65 -0.24
CA GLY A 22 -40.13 26.46 -0.61
C GLY A 22 -40.41 27.39 -1.80
N VAL A 23 -41.14 26.91 -2.81
CA VAL A 23 -41.54 27.68 -3.99
C VAL A 23 -42.59 28.73 -3.62
N ASP A 24 -43.57 28.39 -2.78
CA ASP A 24 -44.57 29.35 -2.29
C ASP A 24 -43.97 30.42 -1.39
N SER A 25 -42.98 30.06 -0.56
CA SER A 25 -42.20 31.04 0.23
C SER A 25 -41.39 31.99 -0.66
N GLY A 26 -40.85 31.48 -1.77
CA GLY A 26 -40.16 32.28 -2.78
C GLY A 26 -41.10 33.20 -3.57
N ARG A 27 -42.31 32.72 -3.88
CA ARG A 27 -43.37 33.51 -4.56
C ARG A 27 -43.99 34.57 -3.65
N GLY A 28 -44.18 34.28 -2.36
CA GLY A 28 -44.68 35.23 -1.36
C GLY A 28 -43.71 36.41 -1.14
N ARG A 29 -42.42 36.21 -1.40
CA ARG A 29 -41.41 37.28 -1.37
C ARG A 29 -41.40 38.16 -2.63
N ALA A 30 -42.07 37.74 -3.71
CA ALA A 30 -42.16 38.47 -4.97
C ALA A 30 -43.39 39.37 -5.08
N ALA A 31 -44.30 39.37 -4.10
CA ALA A 31 -45.60 40.07 -4.16
C ALA A 31 -45.76 41.24 -3.18
N ALA A 32 -44.70 41.66 -2.48
CA ALA A 32 -44.70 42.92 -1.74
C ALA A 32 -44.33 44.07 -2.70
N PRO A 33 -45.05 45.22 -2.69
CA PRO A 33 -44.60 46.42 -3.39
C PRO A 33 -43.16 46.75 -2.99
N PRO A 34 -42.30 47.21 -3.91
CA PRO A 34 -40.93 47.56 -3.56
C PRO A 34 -40.97 48.57 -2.41
N PRO A 35 -40.29 48.32 -1.27
CA PRO A 35 -40.09 49.38 -0.31
C PRO A 35 -39.46 50.55 -1.07
N GLN A 36 -40.05 51.74 -0.94
CA GLN A 36 -39.44 52.98 -1.42
C GLN A 36 -37.96 52.98 -1.00
N PRO A 37 -37.04 53.51 -1.83
CA PRO A 37 -35.62 53.53 -1.49
C PRO A 37 -35.46 54.27 -0.15
N GLN A 38 -35.40 53.48 0.92
CA GLN A 38 -34.86 53.93 2.17
C GLN A 38 -33.43 54.37 1.80
N PRO A 39 -32.97 55.54 2.28
CA PRO A 39 -31.55 55.90 2.14
C PRO A 39 -30.76 54.65 2.53
N PRO A 40 -29.73 54.25 1.77
CA PRO A 40 -28.99 53.05 2.08
C PRO A 40 -28.69 53.10 3.57
N GLU A 41 -29.29 52.21 4.36
CA GLU A 41 -28.79 51.96 5.69
C GLU A 41 -27.29 51.83 5.49
N PRO A 42 -26.46 52.61 6.20
CA PRO A 42 -25.03 52.51 6.01
C PRO A 42 -24.75 51.02 6.10
N ALA A 43 -24.32 50.40 4.99
CA ALA A 43 -23.80 49.06 5.03
C ALA A 43 -22.71 49.20 6.08
N GLY A 44 -23.00 48.74 7.30
CA GLY A 44 -22.22 49.05 8.47
C GLY A 44 -20.82 48.63 8.10
N GLY A 45 -19.97 49.60 7.76
CA GLY A 45 -18.65 49.30 7.26
C GLY A 45 -18.03 48.47 8.36
N ALA A 46 -17.62 47.24 8.03
CA ALA A 46 -17.13 46.29 9.01
C ALA A 46 -16.29 47.06 10.02
N THR A 47 -16.73 47.06 11.27
CA THR A 47 -16.13 47.95 12.27
C THR A 47 -14.63 47.69 12.31
N ALA A 48 -13.82 48.68 12.67
CA ALA A 48 -12.36 48.50 12.71
C ALA A 48 -11.97 47.28 13.57
N ASP A 49 -12.78 46.96 14.58
CA ASP A 49 -12.66 45.77 15.42
C ASP A 49 -13.04 44.46 14.70
N GLU A 50 -14.11 44.43 13.91
CA GLU A 50 -14.46 43.27 13.06
C GLU A 50 -13.37 42.97 12.01
N VAL A 51 -12.83 44.00 11.36
CA VAL A 51 -11.73 43.84 10.39
C VAL A 51 -10.47 43.30 11.08
N ARG A 52 -10.18 43.76 12.31
CA ARG A 52 -9.06 43.23 13.11
C ARG A 52 -9.28 41.76 13.47
N ALA A 53 -10.46 41.41 13.97
CA ALA A 53 -10.81 40.04 14.34
C ALA A 53 -10.75 39.07 13.14
N LEU A 54 -11.25 39.50 11.97
CA LEU A 54 -11.17 38.70 10.74
C LEU A 54 -9.73 38.50 10.26
N ARG A 55 -8.86 39.50 10.42
CA ARG A 55 -7.42 39.37 10.09
C ARG A 55 -6.72 38.41 11.04
N GLU A 56 -6.98 38.50 12.34
CA GLU A 56 -6.44 37.57 13.34
C GLU A 56 -6.87 36.12 13.06
N ALA A 57 -8.16 35.91 12.76
CA ALA A 57 -8.68 34.60 12.38
C ALA A 57 -8.04 34.07 11.08
N LEU A 58 -7.83 34.93 10.08
CA LEU A 58 -7.15 34.56 8.84
C LEU A 58 -5.70 34.14 9.07
N GLU A 59 -4.96 34.87 9.90
CA GLU A 59 -3.59 34.53 10.25
C GLU A 59 -3.51 33.22 11.07
N ALA A 60 -4.46 33.00 11.99
CA ALA A 60 -4.58 31.74 12.72
C ALA A 60 -4.84 30.55 11.79
N GLU A 61 -5.76 30.69 10.84
CA GLU A 61 -6.04 29.67 9.81
C GLU A 61 -4.85 29.42 8.88
N ARG A 62 -4.12 30.47 8.48
CA ARG A 62 -2.88 30.33 7.70
C ARG A 62 -1.83 29.55 8.45
N ALA A 63 -1.61 29.87 9.74
CA ALA A 63 -0.68 29.14 10.59
C ALA A 63 -1.09 27.67 10.77
N ALA A 64 -2.38 27.40 10.98
CA ALA A 64 -2.91 26.04 11.07
C ALA A 64 -2.71 25.24 9.77
N LYS A 65 -2.93 25.90 8.62
CA LYS A 65 -2.73 25.31 7.29
C LYS A 65 -1.26 24.95 7.04
N GLU A 66 -0.32 25.83 7.38
CA GLU A 66 1.11 25.52 7.22
C GLU A 66 1.53 24.34 8.11
N LYS A 67 1.11 24.33 9.38
CA LYS A 67 1.34 23.17 10.27
C LYS A 67 0.75 21.87 9.72
N LEU A 68 -0.44 21.93 9.11
CA LEU A 68 -1.06 20.75 8.50
C LEU A 68 -0.26 20.29 7.26
N LYS A 69 0.17 21.21 6.40
CA LYS A 69 1.02 20.89 5.24
C LYS A 69 2.33 20.23 5.67
N GLU A 70 3.01 20.76 6.68
CA GLU A 70 4.23 20.18 7.23
C GLU A 70 3.98 18.75 7.72
N ARG A 71 2.88 18.53 8.46
CA ARG A 71 2.50 17.18 8.93
C ARG A 71 2.20 16.24 7.76
N VAL A 72 1.48 16.69 6.73
CA VAL A 72 1.17 15.89 5.55
C VAL A 72 2.45 15.54 4.78
N ASN A 73 3.35 16.50 4.60
CA ASN A 73 4.64 16.28 3.94
C ASN A 73 5.50 15.28 4.73
N ALA A 74 5.56 15.41 6.06
CA ALA A 74 6.28 14.48 6.91
C ALA A 74 5.70 13.06 6.84
N VAL A 75 4.37 12.91 6.84
CA VAL A 75 3.71 11.61 6.67
C VAL A 75 3.99 11.04 5.28
N ARG A 76 3.88 11.85 4.24
CA ARG A 76 4.17 11.45 2.86
C ARG A 76 5.60 10.97 2.71
N GLN A 77 6.58 11.70 3.24
CA GLN A 77 7.99 11.30 3.19
C GLN A 77 8.24 9.98 3.92
N ARG A 78 7.61 9.77 5.09
CA ARG A 78 7.69 8.49 5.82
C ARG A 78 7.06 7.34 5.02
N GLN A 79 5.93 7.59 4.38
CA GLN A 79 5.24 6.60 3.54
C GLN A 79 6.08 6.25 2.30
N GLU A 80 6.59 7.24 1.57
CA GLU A 80 7.45 7.04 0.39
C GLU A 80 8.72 6.26 0.77
N THR A 81 9.33 6.59 1.91
CA THR A 81 10.49 5.85 2.44
C THR A 81 10.11 4.39 2.78
N GLY A 82 8.97 4.19 3.47
CA GLY A 82 8.49 2.87 3.84
C GLY A 82 8.13 2.00 2.64
N VAL A 83 7.43 2.55 1.64
CA VAL A 83 7.10 1.87 0.39
C VAL A 83 8.37 1.45 -0.33
N THR A 84 9.33 2.38 -0.49
CA THR A 84 10.62 2.07 -1.14
C THR A 84 11.38 0.95 -0.43
N GLN A 85 11.38 0.93 0.91
CA GLN A 85 12.02 -0.14 1.69
C GLN A 85 11.31 -1.49 1.52
N LEU A 86 9.98 -1.51 1.52
CA LEU A 86 9.18 -2.71 1.30
C LEU A 86 9.35 -3.25 -0.11
N GLU A 87 9.31 -2.40 -1.14
CA GLU A 87 9.55 -2.78 -2.54
C GLU A 87 10.94 -3.43 -2.71
N ARG A 88 11.98 -2.83 -2.11
CA ARG A 88 13.33 -3.42 -2.12
C ARG A 88 13.37 -4.77 -1.41
N ARG A 89 12.61 -4.94 -0.32
CA ARG A 89 12.53 -6.22 0.41
C ARG A 89 11.80 -7.28 -0.41
N ILE A 90 10.71 -6.92 -1.08
CA ILE A 90 9.97 -7.81 -1.99
C ILE A 90 10.87 -8.24 -3.15
N ALA A 91 11.60 -7.31 -3.78
CA ALA A 91 12.53 -7.62 -4.86
C ALA A 91 13.58 -8.65 -4.43
N ARG A 92 14.22 -8.44 -3.26
CA ARG A 92 15.19 -9.39 -2.70
C ARG A 92 14.57 -10.76 -2.41
N MET A 93 13.39 -10.81 -1.81
CA MET A 93 12.70 -12.08 -1.52
C MET A 93 12.30 -12.82 -2.79
N THR A 94 11.93 -12.10 -3.85
CA THR A 94 11.60 -12.69 -5.15
C THR A 94 12.83 -13.35 -5.78
N GLU A 95 13.96 -12.64 -5.77
CA GLU A 95 15.24 -13.18 -6.25
C GLU A 95 15.66 -14.44 -5.47
N GLN A 96 15.48 -14.45 -4.15
CA GLN A 96 15.76 -15.62 -3.31
C GLN A 96 14.89 -16.83 -3.69
N ILE A 97 13.59 -16.61 -3.92
CA ILE A 97 12.67 -17.67 -4.36
C ILE A 97 13.11 -18.23 -5.71
N ASP A 98 13.53 -17.39 -6.64
CA ASP A 98 14.00 -17.81 -7.97
C ASP A 98 15.27 -18.66 -7.86
N VAL A 99 16.26 -18.22 -7.07
CA VAL A 99 17.49 -18.98 -6.84
C VAL A 99 17.20 -20.34 -6.20
N GLN A 100 16.40 -20.36 -5.13
CA GLN A 100 16.02 -21.61 -4.46
C GLN A 100 15.20 -22.53 -5.39
N GLY A 101 14.33 -21.95 -6.21
CA GLY A 101 13.57 -22.68 -7.23
C GLY A 101 14.47 -23.38 -8.24
N LEU A 102 15.51 -22.69 -8.73
CA LEU A 102 16.49 -23.28 -9.65
C LEU A 102 17.28 -24.40 -8.99
N GLU A 103 17.76 -24.23 -7.76
CA GLU A 103 18.49 -25.30 -7.04
C GLU A 103 17.60 -26.51 -6.73
N LEU A 104 16.33 -26.29 -6.36
CA LEU A 104 15.36 -27.36 -6.18
C LEU A 104 15.14 -28.19 -7.45
N GLN A 105 15.07 -27.53 -8.62
CA GLN A 105 14.97 -28.25 -9.91
C GLN A 105 16.22 -29.07 -10.20
N ARG A 106 17.42 -28.57 -9.88
CA ARG A 106 18.67 -29.33 -10.01
C ARG A 106 18.70 -30.55 -9.10
N LEU A 107 18.29 -30.40 -7.84
CA LEU A 107 18.17 -31.52 -6.90
C LEU A 107 17.17 -32.58 -7.39
N LYS A 108 15.99 -32.17 -7.88
CA LYS A 108 15.00 -33.09 -8.46
C LYS A 108 15.56 -33.87 -9.65
N LYS A 109 16.29 -33.19 -10.53
CA LYS A 109 16.94 -33.83 -11.69
C LYS A 109 18.01 -34.84 -11.24
N ALA A 110 18.87 -34.46 -10.31
CA ALA A 110 19.90 -35.33 -9.76
C ALA A 110 19.27 -36.57 -9.07
N ASN A 111 18.20 -36.38 -8.31
CA ASN A 111 17.46 -37.48 -7.69
C ASN A 111 16.87 -38.45 -8.73
N ALA A 112 16.25 -37.92 -9.79
CA ALA A 112 15.73 -38.74 -10.89
C ALA A 112 16.84 -39.55 -11.58
N GLN A 113 18.03 -38.97 -11.76
CA GLN A 113 19.19 -39.67 -12.31
C GLN A 113 19.71 -40.77 -11.38
N LEU A 114 19.74 -40.52 -10.06
CA LEU A 114 20.11 -41.53 -9.05
C LEU A 114 19.13 -42.70 -9.04
N VAL A 115 17.82 -42.43 -9.10
CA VAL A 115 16.79 -43.48 -9.20
C VAL A 115 16.98 -44.31 -10.47
N ALA A 116 17.22 -43.67 -11.61
CA ALA A 116 17.48 -44.37 -12.87
C ALA A 116 18.77 -45.21 -12.83
N ALA A 117 19.83 -44.70 -12.21
CA ALA A 117 21.08 -45.43 -12.05
C ALA A 117 20.92 -46.66 -11.14
N ASN A 118 20.23 -46.50 -10.00
CA ASN A 118 19.90 -47.62 -9.10
C ASN A 118 19.06 -48.70 -9.79
N ARG A 119 18.09 -48.28 -10.60
CA ARG A 119 17.28 -49.22 -11.39
C ARG A 119 18.13 -50.01 -12.38
N ALA A 120 19.05 -49.33 -13.10
CA ALA A 120 19.95 -49.99 -14.04
C ALA A 120 20.90 -51.00 -13.36
N LEU A 121 21.33 -50.73 -12.13
CA LEU A 121 22.12 -51.67 -11.32
C LEU A 121 21.31 -52.91 -10.94
N MET A 122 20.05 -52.72 -10.52
CA MET A 122 19.15 -53.81 -10.13
C MET A 122 18.74 -54.70 -11.32
N GLU A 123 18.56 -54.10 -12.50
CA GLU A 123 18.17 -54.81 -13.72
C GLU A 123 19.34 -55.55 -14.40
N GLY A 124 20.54 -55.52 -13.82
CA GLY A 124 21.72 -56.24 -14.33
C GLY A 124 22.31 -55.64 -15.61
N GLY A 125 22.14 -54.32 -15.81
CA GLY A 125 22.74 -53.58 -16.93
C GLY A 125 24.24 -53.36 -16.76
N ASP A 126 24.79 -52.32 -17.40
CA ASP A 126 26.20 -51.91 -17.23
C ASP A 126 26.41 -51.29 -15.83
N PRO A 127 27.07 -52.01 -14.89
CA PRO A 127 27.20 -51.55 -13.51
C PRO A 127 28.19 -50.40 -13.38
N GLU A 128 29.25 -50.37 -14.20
CA GLU A 128 30.23 -49.30 -14.17
C GLU A 128 29.65 -48.00 -14.73
N GLY A 129 28.91 -48.08 -15.83
CA GLY A 129 28.22 -46.91 -16.39
C GLY A 129 27.13 -46.39 -15.46
N ALA A 130 26.39 -47.28 -14.78
CA ALA A 130 25.40 -46.88 -13.79
C ALA A 130 26.04 -46.22 -12.55
N ALA A 131 27.14 -46.77 -12.04
CA ALA A 131 27.89 -46.17 -10.93
C ALA A 131 28.42 -44.77 -11.27
N ARG A 132 29.04 -44.59 -12.45
CA ARG A 132 29.52 -43.26 -12.90
C ARG A 132 28.40 -42.24 -13.03
N ARG A 133 27.21 -42.65 -13.51
CA ARG A 133 26.03 -41.77 -13.59
C ARG A 133 25.51 -41.41 -12.19
N ALA A 134 25.51 -42.36 -11.26
CA ALA A 134 25.12 -42.10 -9.88
C ALA A 134 26.08 -41.12 -9.21
N GLU A 135 27.39 -41.32 -9.32
CA GLU A 135 28.41 -40.42 -8.78
C GLU A 135 28.29 -39.00 -9.35
N THR A 136 28.06 -38.88 -10.66
CA THR A 136 27.85 -37.57 -11.31
C THR A 136 26.60 -36.89 -10.76
N ALA A 137 25.49 -37.62 -10.62
CA ALA A 137 24.25 -37.09 -10.08
C ALA A 137 24.39 -36.68 -8.60
N GLU A 138 25.13 -37.44 -7.81
CA GLU A 138 25.42 -37.12 -6.40
C GLU A 138 26.26 -35.85 -6.27
N LEU A 139 27.31 -35.69 -7.08
CA LEU A 139 28.10 -34.46 -7.13
C LEU A 139 27.26 -33.25 -7.58
N GLU A 140 26.34 -33.43 -8.54
CA GLU A 140 25.40 -32.38 -8.94
C GLU A 140 24.44 -32.00 -7.80
N ALA A 141 23.95 -32.98 -7.03
CA ALA A 141 23.09 -32.75 -5.88
C ALA A 141 23.82 -31.98 -4.77
N LEU A 142 25.02 -32.42 -4.36
CA LEU A 142 25.84 -31.75 -3.35
C LEU A 142 26.18 -30.30 -3.74
N ARG A 143 26.46 -30.06 -5.04
CA ARG A 143 26.71 -28.71 -5.55
C ARG A 143 25.45 -27.84 -5.55
N ALA A 144 24.27 -28.41 -5.76
CA ALA A 144 23.01 -27.66 -5.69
C ALA A 144 22.66 -27.31 -4.23
N GLU A 145 22.83 -28.26 -3.32
CA GLU A 145 22.64 -28.06 -1.88
C GLU A 145 23.58 -26.97 -1.33
N ARG A 146 24.89 -27.08 -1.61
CA ARG A 146 25.87 -26.06 -1.19
C ARG A 146 25.55 -24.67 -1.73
N ARG A 147 25.01 -24.55 -2.95
CA ARG A 147 24.60 -23.26 -3.51
C ARG A 147 23.37 -22.70 -2.81
N ALA A 148 22.40 -23.54 -2.48
CA ALA A 148 21.24 -23.14 -1.70
C ALA A 148 21.64 -22.66 -0.30
N GLU A 149 22.52 -23.40 0.38
CA GLU A 149 23.07 -23.02 1.69
C GLU A 149 23.82 -21.68 1.64
N MET A 150 24.69 -21.48 0.65
CA MET A 150 25.41 -20.22 0.49
C MET A 150 24.46 -19.03 0.25
N ALA A 151 23.43 -19.22 -0.58
CA ALA A 151 22.42 -18.20 -0.82
C ALA A 151 21.60 -17.88 0.45
N GLU A 152 21.30 -18.88 1.28
CA GLU A 152 20.64 -18.68 2.58
C GLU A 152 21.56 -17.94 3.58
N MET A 153 22.84 -18.30 3.65
CA MET A 153 23.81 -17.61 4.49
C MET A 153 23.95 -16.14 4.08
N GLU A 154 24.02 -15.85 2.79
CA GLU A 154 24.06 -14.47 2.28
C GLU A 154 22.78 -13.70 2.64
N ALA A 155 21.61 -14.35 2.54
CA ALA A 155 20.34 -13.78 2.97
C ALA A 155 20.33 -13.41 4.46
N ILE A 156 20.81 -14.32 5.32
CA ILE A 156 20.91 -14.11 6.76
C ILE A 156 21.89 -12.97 7.06
N LEU A 157 23.08 -12.98 6.45
CA LEU A 157 24.08 -11.92 6.63
C LEU A 157 23.55 -10.56 6.19
N SER A 158 22.83 -10.48 5.06
CA SER A 158 22.19 -9.25 4.60
C SER A 158 21.11 -8.75 5.56
N ALA A 159 20.36 -9.66 6.19
CA ALA A 159 19.36 -9.31 7.20
C ALA A 159 19.99 -8.85 8.52
N LEU A 160 21.13 -9.40 8.91
CA LEU A 160 21.86 -9.07 10.13
C LEU A 160 22.72 -7.81 10.00
N ALA A 161 23.28 -7.51 8.82
CA ALA A 161 24.13 -6.35 8.56
C ALA A 161 23.61 -5.02 9.12
N PRO A 162 22.32 -4.63 8.92
CA PRO A 162 21.80 -3.38 9.46
C PRO A 162 21.58 -3.38 10.99
N LEU A 163 21.71 -4.53 11.66
CA LEU A 163 21.54 -4.68 13.12
C LEU A 163 22.88 -4.67 13.87
N VAL A 164 24.01 -4.72 13.17
CA VAL A 164 25.36 -4.67 13.77
C VAL A 164 25.76 -3.20 13.94
N PRO A 165 25.98 -2.70 15.17
CA PRO A 165 26.49 -1.35 15.39
C PRO A 165 27.92 -1.21 14.83
N GLU A 166 28.25 -0.06 14.22
CA GLU A 166 29.55 0.17 13.56
C GLU A 166 30.76 -0.02 14.50
N GLU A 167 30.58 0.12 15.81
CA GLU A 167 31.61 -0.06 16.84
C GLU A 167 32.16 -1.49 16.94
N ALA A 168 31.41 -2.51 16.47
CA ALA A 168 31.87 -3.91 16.45
C ALA A 168 32.67 -4.27 15.19
N ALA A 169 32.73 -3.39 14.18
CA ALA A 169 33.39 -3.68 12.90
C ALA A 169 34.88 -3.25 12.84
N HIS A 170 35.38 -2.56 13.88
CA HIS A 170 36.74 -1.99 13.92
C HIS A 170 37.54 -2.37 15.20
N GLY A 171 37.12 -3.41 15.92
CA GLY A 171 37.83 -3.97 17.08
C GLY A 171 38.70 -5.17 16.74
#